data_AF-A0A7N2M325-F1
#
_entry.id   AF-A0A7N2M325-F1
#
_cell.length_a   1.000
_cell.length_b   1.000
_cell.length_c   1.000
_cell.angle_alpha   90.00
_cell.angle_beta   90.00
_cell.angle_gamma   90.00
#
_symmetry.space_group_name_H-M   'P 1'
#
loop_
_entity.id
_entity.type
_entity.pdbx_description
1 polymer ?
#
loop_
_entity_poly.entity_id
_entity_poly.type
_entity_poly.pdbx_seq_one_letter_code
_entity_poly.pdbx_strand_id
1 'polypeptide(L)'
;MSRPTEKLRLLTERVLDDDIAFDILTRLPVKSLIRFRCVSKSWYSTITNPIFIATHFKLNEAKSLSNKNSHNGYLLYTSVTEGYSFHEDLRTLVYNRDRTVTEISRFDENNGDHMIYLWNPSIRKFKMLAPALLTAPFDCATLGLAYHSQKNDFKILRLVSFPGSLGEPDPLTEAEIMLPLDFLDVYQSYLTVFKGSLAYIIISNRLATGIIMCHIWVMKEYGVAESWTRKCVPIDWFHHFHGCTDNGELLIMIFMGLISIDPENLFQNSLITESNIRWAGYAANSIESLVLLDGVNLSSEYKD
;
A
#
# COMPACT_ATOMS: atom_id res chain seq x y z
N MET A 1 43.72 -1.86 40.25
CA MET A 1 44.00 -1.81 38.81
C MET A 1 43.76 -3.20 38.25
N SER A 2 42.70 -3.40 37.47
CA SER A 2 42.40 -4.70 36.84
C SER A 2 43.42 -5.01 35.74
N ARG A 3 43.84 -6.28 35.63
CA ARG A 3 44.86 -6.73 34.66
C ARG A 3 44.34 -6.55 33.22
N PRO A 4 45.16 -6.07 32.26
CA PRO A 4 44.74 -5.79 30.88
C PRO A 4 44.01 -6.96 30.19
N THR A 5 44.43 -8.19 30.49
CA THR A 5 43.89 -9.44 29.92
C THR A 5 42.47 -9.77 30.38
N GLU A 6 42.12 -9.38 31.61
CA GLU A 6 40.79 -9.61 32.19
C GLU A 6 39.77 -8.60 31.64
N LYS A 7 40.25 -7.37 31.39
CA LYS A 7 39.48 -6.32 30.71
C LYS A 7 39.18 -6.70 29.25
N LEU A 8 40.13 -7.31 28.55
CA LEU A 8 39.95 -7.86 27.20
C LEU A 8 38.96 -9.03 27.16
N ARG A 9 39.02 -9.97 28.12
CA ARG A 9 38.03 -11.06 28.23
C ARG A 9 36.61 -10.55 28.44
N LEU A 10 36.41 -9.63 29.38
CA LEU A 10 35.09 -9.03 29.66
C LEU A 10 34.54 -8.23 28.47
N LEU A 11 35.41 -7.59 27.69
CA LEU A 11 35.03 -6.92 26.45
C LEU A 11 34.61 -7.94 25.38
N THR A 12 35.33 -9.06 25.27
CA THR A 12 35.03 -10.10 24.28
C THR A 12 33.74 -10.86 24.60
N GLU A 13 33.51 -11.17 25.89
CA GLU A 13 32.26 -11.78 26.37
C GLU A 13 31.06 -10.84 26.14
N ARG A 14 31.21 -9.55 26.45
CA ARG A 14 30.15 -8.55 26.16
C ARG A 14 29.85 -8.42 24.67
N VAL A 15 30.88 -8.41 23.82
CA VAL A 15 30.68 -8.33 22.36
C VAL A 15 29.94 -9.57 21.85
N LEU A 16 30.29 -10.76 22.34
CA LEU A 16 29.61 -12.00 21.98
C LEU A 16 28.15 -12.03 22.46
N ASP A 17 27.88 -11.53 23.67
CA ASP A 17 26.52 -11.40 24.22
C ASP A 17 25.69 -10.38 23.43
N ASP A 18 26.30 -9.27 23.01
CA ASP A 18 25.66 -8.23 22.20
C ASP A 18 25.32 -8.74 20.79
N ASP A 19 26.19 -9.56 20.18
CA ASP A 19 25.96 -10.18 18.87
C ASP A 19 24.81 -11.21 18.92
N ILE A 20 24.77 -12.04 19.98
CA ILE A 20 23.66 -12.99 20.19
C ILE A 20 22.36 -12.24 20.46
N ALA A 21 22.39 -11.19 21.29
CA ALA A 21 21.23 -10.35 21.53
C ALA A 21 20.74 -9.68 20.25
N PHE A 22 21.65 -9.21 19.39
CA PHE A 22 21.33 -8.65 18.08
C PHE A 22 20.63 -9.67 17.17
N ASP A 23 21.16 -10.90 17.04
CA ASP A 23 20.53 -11.97 16.25
C ASP A 23 19.15 -12.37 16.81
N ILE A 24 19.01 -12.45 18.13
CA ILE A 24 17.71 -12.72 18.77
C ILE A 24 16.72 -11.61 18.44
N LEU A 25 17.09 -10.34 18.68
CA LEU A 25 16.23 -9.19 18.46
C LEU A 25 15.82 -9.05 16.98
N THR A 26 16.75 -9.26 16.04
CA THR A 26 16.45 -9.17 14.59
C THR A 26 15.46 -10.24 14.11
N ARG A 27 15.25 -11.31 14.87
CA ARG A 27 14.26 -12.35 14.53
C ARG A 27 12.86 -12.07 15.06
N LEU A 28 12.68 -11.10 15.96
CA LEU A 28 11.41 -10.82 16.62
C LEU A 28 10.45 -9.97 15.77
N PRO A 29 9.13 -10.10 15.97
CA PRO A 29 8.14 -9.22 15.33
C PRO A 29 8.32 -7.76 15.71
N VAL A 30 7.92 -6.84 14.82
CA VAL A 30 8.06 -5.38 15.02
C VAL A 30 7.31 -4.94 16.28
N LYS A 31 6.12 -5.48 16.52
CA LYS A 31 5.31 -5.18 17.71
C LYS A 31 6.05 -5.48 19.02
N SER A 32 6.78 -6.59 19.08
CA SER A 32 7.59 -6.96 20.25
C SER A 32 8.76 -6.00 20.41
N LEU A 33 9.46 -5.70 19.32
CA LEU A 33 10.61 -4.79 19.32
C LEU A 33 10.24 -3.38 19.78
N ILE A 34 9.08 -2.86 19.39
CA ILE A 34 8.59 -1.56 19.85
C ILE A 34 8.39 -1.56 21.37
N ARG A 35 7.81 -2.63 21.93
CA ARG A 35 7.67 -2.77 23.39
C ARG A 35 9.04 -2.87 24.07
N PHE A 36 10.00 -3.54 23.45
CA PHE A 36 11.34 -3.75 23.97
C PHE A 36 12.20 -2.49 24.03
N ARG A 37 11.82 -1.43 23.32
CA ARG A 37 12.47 -0.11 23.43
C ARG A 37 12.44 0.46 24.85
N CYS A 38 11.48 0.09 25.70
CA CYS A 38 11.42 0.59 27.08
C CYS A 38 12.18 -0.28 28.11
N VAL A 39 12.72 -1.43 27.70
CA VAL A 39 13.37 -2.39 28.63
C VAL A 39 14.73 -1.89 29.11
N SER A 40 15.54 -1.33 28.21
CA SER A 40 16.84 -0.74 28.56
C SER A 40 17.30 0.30 27.54
N LYS A 41 18.22 1.18 27.93
CA LYS A 41 18.86 2.15 27.01
C LYS A 41 19.65 1.44 25.90
N SER A 42 20.29 0.31 26.20
CA SER A 42 21.03 -0.48 25.22
C SER A 42 20.09 -1.06 24.15
N TRP A 43 18.96 -1.61 24.57
CA TRP A 43 17.96 -2.16 23.66
C TRP A 43 17.30 -1.08 22.82
N TYR A 44 16.97 0.07 23.43
CA TYR A 44 16.50 1.24 22.69
C TYR A 44 17.50 1.65 21.59
N SER A 45 18.78 1.80 21.95
CA SER A 45 19.86 2.17 21.03
C SER A 45 20.00 1.17 19.88
N THR A 46 19.99 -0.12 20.20
CA THR A 46 20.11 -1.20 19.21
C THR A 46 18.92 -1.21 18.24
N ILE A 47 17.68 -1.13 18.75
CA ILE A 47 16.46 -1.21 17.93
C ILE A 47 16.24 0.05 17.08
N THR A 48 16.82 1.18 17.47
CA THR A 48 16.77 2.44 16.70
C THR A 48 17.95 2.62 15.75
N ASN A 49 18.94 1.73 15.79
CA ASN A 49 20.10 1.75 14.92
C ASN A 49 19.70 1.46 13.44
N PRO A 50 20.12 2.28 12.46
CA PRO A 50 19.80 2.05 11.04
C PRO A 50 20.22 0.68 10.50
N ILE A 51 21.36 0.14 10.95
CA ILE A 51 21.87 -1.19 10.55
C ILE A 51 20.92 -2.27 11.05
N PHE A 52 20.47 -2.16 12.30
CA PHE A 52 19.49 -3.09 12.87
C PHE A 52 18.18 -3.04 12.08
N ILE A 53 17.66 -1.84 11.80
CA ILE A 53 16.42 -1.64 11.03
C ILE A 53 16.54 -2.26 9.63
N ALA A 54 17.65 -2.02 8.92
CA ALA A 54 17.88 -2.56 7.59
C ALA A 54 18.00 -4.09 7.59
N THR A 55 18.71 -4.65 8.57
CA THR A 55 18.90 -6.10 8.71
C THR A 55 17.58 -6.79 9.05
N HIS A 56 16.84 -6.24 10.01
CA HIS A 56 15.51 -6.70 10.39
C HIS A 56 14.53 -6.63 9.20
N PHE A 57 14.55 -5.54 8.43
CA PHE A 57 13.70 -5.39 7.25
C PHE A 57 13.99 -6.45 6.18
N LYS A 58 15.26 -6.68 5.82
CA LYS A 58 15.64 -7.72 4.84
C LYS A 58 15.23 -9.13 5.30
N LEU A 59 15.41 -9.43 6.59
CA LEU A 59 14.98 -10.71 7.16
C LEU A 59 13.45 -10.86 7.11
N ASN A 60 12.71 -9.80 7.40
CA ASN A 60 11.25 -9.80 7.33
C ASN A 60 10.72 -9.90 5.90
N GLU A 61 11.37 -9.23 4.94
CA GLU A 61 11.05 -9.34 3.51
C GLU A 61 11.21 -10.78 3.02
N ALA A 62 12.36 -11.41 3.31
CA ALA A 62 12.61 -12.81 2.97
C ALA A 62 11.57 -13.75 3.61
N LYS A 63 11.20 -13.51 4.88
CA LYS A 63 10.13 -14.24 5.56
C LYS A 63 8.78 -14.03 4.88
N SER A 64 8.41 -12.81 4.54
CA SER A 64 7.12 -12.48 3.91
C SER A 64 6.99 -13.09 2.52
N LEU A 65 8.09 -13.17 1.75
CA LEU A 65 8.14 -13.87 0.46
C LEU A 65 7.95 -15.39 0.62
N SER A 66 8.49 -15.97 1.70
CA SER A 66 8.37 -17.41 2.00
C SER A 66 7.05 -17.81 2.65
N ASN A 67 6.40 -16.88 3.36
CA ASN A 67 5.26 -17.12 4.23
C ASN A 67 4.12 -16.23 3.75
N LYS A 68 3.31 -16.73 2.80
CA LYS A 68 2.07 -16.03 2.41
C LYS A 68 1.21 -15.86 3.67
N ASN A 69 1.22 -14.65 4.22
CA ASN A 69 0.83 -14.28 5.58
C ASN A 69 -0.59 -14.77 6.00
N SER A 70 -0.85 -14.75 7.31
CA SER A 70 -2.10 -15.24 7.94
C SER A 70 -3.36 -14.41 7.64
N HIS A 71 -3.22 -13.29 6.93
CA HIS A 71 -4.28 -12.34 6.57
C HIS A 71 -4.17 -11.98 5.09
N ASN A 72 -5.29 -11.56 4.48
CA ASN A 72 -5.37 -11.22 3.07
C ASN A 72 -4.75 -9.85 2.77
N GLY A 73 -4.60 -8.94 3.74
CA GLY A 73 -3.93 -7.66 3.53
C GLY A 73 -4.44 -6.57 4.46
N TYR A 74 -4.08 -5.32 4.17
CA TYR A 74 -4.60 -4.14 4.86
C TYR A 74 -5.55 -3.37 3.96
N LEU A 75 -6.70 -2.99 4.51
CA LEU A 75 -7.64 -2.06 3.91
C LEU A 75 -7.47 -0.71 4.61
N LEU A 76 -7.28 0.35 3.85
CA LEU A 76 -7.28 1.72 4.33
C LEU A 76 -8.49 2.43 3.75
N TYR A 77 -9.16 3.24 4.55
CA TYR A 77 -10.24 4.08 4.04
C TYR A 77 -10.37 5.37 4.84
N THR A 78 -10.89 6.41 4.17
CA THR A 78 -11.27 7.67 4.82
C THR A 78 -12.78 7.76 4.89
N SER A 79 -13.29 8.16 6.06
CA SER A 79 -14.73 8.37 6.28
C SER A 79 -15.01 9.74 6.89
N VAL A 80 -16.07 10.39 6.44
CA VAL A 80 -16.54 11.65 7.04
C VAL A 80 -17.49 11.34 8.19
N THR A 81 -17.20 11.88 9.37
CA THR A 81 -18.15 11.81 10.50
C THR A 81 -19.26 12.86 10.31
N GLU A 82 -20.51 12.49 10.60
CA GLU A 82 -21.65 13.39 10.45
C GLU A 82 -21.60 14.52 11.51
N GLY A 83 -21.47 15.77 11.06
CA GLY A 83 -21.41 16.97 11.91
C GLY A 83 -21.23 18.26 11.10
N TYR A 84 -21.29 19.42 11.77
CA TYR A 84 -21.10 20.75 11.14
C TYR A 84 -19.63 21.04 10.74
N SER A 85 -18.69 20.18 11.14
CA SER A 85 -17.28 20.23 10.78
C SER A 85 -16.89 18.98 9.98
N PHE A 86 -16.25 19.18 8.82
CA PHE A 86 -15.73 18.10 7.97
C PHE A 86 -14.49 17.49 8.64
N HIS A 87 -14.69 16.50 9.50
CA HIS A 87 -13.60 15.66 10.03
C HIS A 87 -13.51 14.38 9.19
N GLU A 88 -12.35 14.14 8.62
CA GLU A 88 -12.05 12.91 7.89
C GLU A 88 -11.26 11.97 8.82
N ASP A 89 -11.80 10.78 9.08
CA ASP A 89 -11.06 9.76 9.83
C ASP A 89 -10.33 8.85 8.84
N LEU A 90 -9.00 8.79 8.88
CA LEU A 90 -8.24 7.73 8.23
C LEU A 90 -8.26 6.49 9.11
N ARG A 91 -8.82 5.41 8.59
CA ARG A 91 -8.94 4.12 9.27
C ARG A 91 -8.15 3.06 8.55
N THR A 92 -7.64 2.11 9.32
CA THR A 92 -6.98 0.93 8.78
C THR A 92 -7.49 -0.32 9.42
N LEU A 93 -7.84 -1.26 8.56
CA LEU A 93 -8.34 -2.57 8.92
C LEU A 93 -7.42 -3.63 8.37
N VAL A 94 -7.30 -4.72 9.11
CA VAL A 94 -6.78 -5.98 8.58
C VAL A 94 -7.93 -6.68 7.89
N TYR A 95 -7.76 -7.05 6.62
CA TYR A 95 -8.67 -7.96 5.93
C TYR A 95 -8.20 -9.40 6.17
N ASN A 96 -8.96 -10.15 6.96
CA ASN A 96 -8.62 -11.49 7.39
C ASN A 96 -8.99 -12.53 6.32
N ARG A 97 -8.38 -13.73 6.40
CA ARG A 97 -8.69 -14.84 5.46
C ARG A 97 -10.11 -15.36 5.55
N ASP A 98 -10.74 -15.24 6.73
CA ASP A 98 -12.15 -15.57 6.96
C ASP A 98 -13.11 -14.48 6.44
N ARG A 99 -12.57 -13.50 5.69
CA ARG A 99 -13.28 -12.36 5.11
C ARG A 99 -13.85 -11.37 6.15
N THR A 100 -13.41 -11.46 7.41
CA THR A 100 -13.71 -10.43 8.42
C THR A 100 -12.74 -9.27 8.32
N VAL A 101 -13.15 -8.11 8.85
CA VAL A 101 -12.28 -6.93 8.98
C VAL A 101 -12.03 -6.62 10.46
N THR A 102 -10.82 -6.18 10.80
CA THR A 102 -10.46 -5.75 12.16
C THR A 102 -9.78 -4.40 12.12
N GLU A 103 -10.40 -3.36 12.69
CA GLU A 103 -9.79 -2.04 12.83
C GLU A 103 -8.56 -2.12 13.76
N ILE A 104 -7.41 -1.63 13.28
CA ILE A 104 -6.15 -1.63 14.05
C ILE A 104 -5.63 -0.22 14.35
N SER A 105 -6.12 0.76 13.61
CA SER A 105 -5.81 2.18 13.83
C SER A 105 -6.88 3.07 13.23
N ARG A 106 -7.11 4.18 13.93
CA ARG A 106 -7.92 5.32 13.52
C ARG A 106 -7.12 6.59 13.76
N PHE A 107 -7.19 7.51 12.82
CA PHE A 107 -6.56 8.81 12.92
C PHE A 107 -7.57 9.88 12.51
N ASP A 108 -7.72 10.90 13.37
CA ASP A 108 -8.61 12.04 13.15
C ASP A 108 -7.84 13.09 12.32
N GLU A 109 -8.24 13.26 11.05
CA GLU A 109 -7.71 14.31 10.17
C GLU A 109 -8.51 15.59 10.38
N ASN A 110 -7.85 16.58 10.99
CA ASN A 110 -8.44 17.88 11.30
C ASN A 110 -8.30 18.93 10.18
N ASN A 111 -7.84 18.56 8.96
CA ASN A 111 -7.60 19.54 7.90
C ASN A 111 -8.05 19.06 6.53
N GLY A 112 -8.81 19.91 5.85
CA GLY A 112 -9.31 19.69 4.49
C GLY A 112 -8.24 19.76 3.40
N ASP A 113 -8.62 19.16 2.27
CA ASP A 113 -8.02 19.08 0.92
C ASP A 113 -6.55 18.67 0.76
N HIS A 114 -6.39 17.55 0.02
CA HIS A 114 -5.22 17.18 -0.77
C HIS A 114 -3.86 17.07 -0.06
N MET A 115 -3.84 16.65 1.21
CA MET A 115 -2.60 16.31 1.91
C MET A 115 -2.13 14.90 1.59
N ILE A 116 -0.83 14.73 1.32
CA ILE A 116 -0.22 13.41 1.17
C ILE A 116 0.46 13.01 2.48
N TYR A 117 0.07 11.87 3.03
CA TYR A 117 0.71 11.29 4.20
C TYR A 117 1.50 10.05 3.81
N LEU A 118 2.76 9.99 4.26
CA LEU A 118 3.46 8.72 4.41
C LEU A 118 3.05 8.12 5.74
N TRP A 119 2.76 6.82 5.75
CA TRP A 119 2.28 6.15 6.94
C TRP A 119 2.99 4.81 7.16
N ASN A 120 3.48 4.59 8.39
CA ASN A 120 3.99 3.32 8.85
C ASN A 120 3.08 2.78 9.98
N PRO A 121 2.13 1.87 9.68
CA PRO A 121 1.24 1.28 10.67
C PRO A 121 1.97 0.56 11.80
N SER A 122 3.08 -0.12 11.48
CA SER A 122 3.77 -1.00 12.42
C SER A 122 4.33 -0.22 13.62
N ILE A 123 4.81 1.00 13.38
CA ILE A 123 5.31 1.91 14.43
C ILE A 123 4.33 3.02 14.79
N ARG A 124 3.14 3.04 14.17
CA ARG A 124 2.10 4.08 14.34
C ARG A 124 2.64 5.50 14.13
N LYS A 125 3.48 5.69 13.13
CA LYS A 125 4.00 7.01 12.74
C LYS A 125 3.50 7.39 11.36
N PHE A 126 3.22 8.67 11.18
CA PHE A 126 2.94 9.27 9.88
C PHE A 126 3.84 10.48 9.68
N LYS A 127 4.01 10.87 8.42
CA LYS A 127 4.71 12.08 8.02
C LYS A 127 3.89 12.74 6.92
N MET A 128 3.41 13.94 7.20
CA MET A 128 2.81 14.78 6.19
C MET A 128 3.90 15.26 5.21
N LEU A 129 3.66 15.11 3.92
CA LEU A 129 4.49 15.68 2.89
C LEU A 129 4.00 17.09 2.61
N ALA A 130 4.93 18.05 2.55
CA ALA A 130 4.58 19.46 2.56
C ALA A 130 3.60 19.81 1.42
N PRO A 131 2.48 20.51 1.72
CA PRO A 131 1.46 20.87 0.75
C PRO A 131 2.03 21.76 -0.37
N ALA A 132 3.05 22.55 -0.05
CA ALA A 132 3.68 23.53 -0.93
C ALA A 132 4.35 22.92 -2.18
N LEU A 133 4.66 21.61 -2.19
CA LEU A 133 5.25 20.95 -3.36
C LEU A 133 4.23 20.70 -4.48
N LEU A 134 2.93 20.85 -4.20
CA LEU A 134 1.82 20.53 -5.10
C LEU A 134 1.03 21.80 -5.45
N THR A 135 1.74 22.80 -5.95
CA THR A 135 1.18 24.11 -6.31
C THR A 135 0.41 24.04 -7.63
N ALA A 136 -0.85 23.62 -7.55
CA ALA A 136 -2.02 24.20 -8.23
C ALA A 136 -3.21 23.21 -8.14
N PRO A 137 -4.45 23.71 -8.08
CA PRO A 137 -5.63 22.90 -8.32
C PRO A 137 -5.60 22.44 -9.79
N PHE A 138 -5.54 21.13 -10.04
CA PHE A 138 -5.71 20.56 -11.37
C PHE A 138 -6.92 19.63 -11.33
N ASP A 139 -7.67 19.60 -12.43
CA ASP A 139 -8.95 18.90 -12.52
C ASP A 139 -8.82 17.37 -12.40
N CYS A 140 -7.63 16.80 -12.64
CA CYS A 140 -7.35 15.40 -12.35
C CYS A 140 -5.85 15.16 -12.16
N ALA A 141 -5.43 14.82 -10.94
CA ALA A 141 -4.06 14.37 -10.66
C ALA A 141 -4.09 12.98 -10.02
N THR A 142 -3.36 12.02 -10.62
CA THR A 142 -3.10 10.71 -10.00
C THR A 142 -1.73 10.76 -9.33
N LEU A 143 -1.65 10.27 -8.10
CA LEU A 143 -0.41 10.12 -7.35
C LEU A 143 0.00 8.65 -7.33
N GLY A 144 1.30 8.39 -7.49
CA GLY A 144 1.88 7.05 -7.44
C GLY A 144 3.18 7.03 -6.66
N LEU A 145 3.53 5.87 -6.11
CA LEU A 145 4.86 5.62 -5.53
C LEU A 145 5.71 4.92 -6.57
N ALA A 146 6.90 5.46 -6.85
CA ALA A 146 7.88 4.87 -7.76
C ALA A 146 9.18 4.56 -7.03
N TYR A 147 9.81 3.46 -7.40
CA TYR A 147 11.10 3.07 -6.87
C TYR A 147 12.22 3.42 -7.86
N HIS A 148 13.19 4.20 -7.40
CA HIS A 148 14.37 4.57 -8.16
C HIS A 148 15.53 3.63 -7.81
N SER A 149 15.62 2.50 -8.52
CA SER A 149 16.57 1.41 -8.25
C SER A 149 18.02 1.85 -8.06
N GLN A 150 18.54 2.73 -8.92
CA GLN A 150 19.95 3.19 -8.83
C GLN A 150 20.28 3.96 -7.55
N LYS A 151 19.28 4.63 -6.96
CA LYS A 151 19.43 5.43 -5.74
C LYS A 151 18.90 4.70 -4.51
N ASN A 152 18.34 3.51 -4.71
CA ASN A 152 17.62 2.75 -3.70
C ASN A 152 16.63 3.61 -2.91
N ASP A 153 15.87 4.45 -3.63
CA ASP A 153 15.03 5.49 -3.04
C ASP A 153 13.62 5.46 -3.62
N PHE A 154 12.63 5.82 -2.81
CA PHE A 154 11.24 5.91 -3.23
C PHE A 154 10.89 7.36 -3.55
N LYS A 155 10.26 7.57 -4.70
CA LYS A 155 9.77 8.86 -5.16
C LYS A 155 8.25 8.83 -5.25
N ILE A 156 7.65 9.99 -5.04
CA ILE A 156 6.24 10.18 -5.34
C ILE A 156 6.15 10.78 -6.73
N LEU A 157 5.44 10.09 -7.61
CA LEU A 157 5.08 10.57 -8.93
C LEU A 157 3.70 11.19 -8.86
N ARG A 158 3.53 12.29 -9.59
CA ARG A 158 2.25 12.93 -9.80
C ARG A 158 2.02 13.05 -11.30
N LEU A 159 1.01 12.36 -11.79
CA LEU A 159 0.53 12.47 -13.15
C LEU A 159 -0.62 13.48 -13.16
N VAL A 160 -0.49 14.52 -13.96
CA VAL A 160 -1.47 15.61 -14.04
C VAL A 160 -2.06 15.60 -15.44
N SER A 161 -3.40 15.62 -15.52
CA SER A 161 -4.11 15.81 -16.79
C SER A 161 -4.63 17.24 -16.88
N PHE A 162 -4.52 17.84 -18.07
CA PHE A 162 -5.05 19.16 -18.38
C PHE A 162 -6.30 19.00 -19.25
N PRO A 163 -7.44 19.63 -18.91
CA PRO A 163 -8.56 19.67 -19.81
C PRO A 163 -8.23 20.54 -21.03
N GLY A 164 -7.89 19.89 -22.14
CA GLY A 164 -8.04 20.41 -23.50
C GLY A 164 -6.93 21.32 -24.05
N SER A 165 -5.97 20.72 -24.75
CA SER A 165 -5.72 21.08 -26.16
C SER A 165 -5.24 19.84 -26.92
N LEU A 166 -5.93 19.53 -28.02
CA LEU A 166 -5.51 18.55 -29.02
C LEU A 166 -4.19 19.03 -29.63
N GLY A 167 -3.08 18.47 -29.17
CA GLY A 167 -1.83 18.40 -29.93
C GLY A 167 -1.52 16.92 -30.12
N GLU A 168 -1.10 16.53 -31.32
CA GLU A 168 -0.69 15.16 -31.60
C GLU A 168 0.32 14.66 -30.55
N PRO A 169 0.24 13.39 -30.12
CA PRO A 169 1.20 12.83 -29.18
C PRO A 169 2.62 12.84 -29.78
N ASP A 170 3.58 13.39 -29.03
CA ASP A 170 5.00 13.38 -29.33
C ASP A 170 5.49 11.92 -29.48
N PRO A 171 6.34 11.57 -30.49
CA PRO A 171 6.68 10.18 -30.84
C PRO A 171 7.71 9.52 -29.89
N LEU A 172 7.71 9.89 -28.61
CA LEU A 172 8.63 9.37 -27.58
C LEU A 172 7.86 8.61 -26.49
N THR A 173 7.01 7.66 -26.88
CA THR A 173 6.45 6.64 -25.98
C THR A 173 7.16 5.31 -26.20
N GLU A 174 8.20 5.05 -25.41
CA GLU A 174 8.79 3.72 -25.31
C GLU A 174 7.74 2.77 -24.71
N ALA A 175 7.19 1.89 -25.56
CA ALA A 175 6.24 0.82 -25.29
C ALA A 175 4.78 1.23 -24.98
N GLU A 176 4.01 1.52 -26.03
CA GLU A 176 2.54 1.49 -25.96
C GLU A 176 2.04 0.04 -25.99
N ILE A 177 1.29 -0.36 -24.95
CA ILE A 177 0.55 -1.62 -24.94
C ILE A 177 -0.83 -1.37 -25.56
N MET A 178 -1.08 -1.94 -26.74
CA MET A 178 -2.40 -1.86 -27.36
C MET A 178 -3.44 -2.57 -26.50
N LEU A 179 -4.46 -1.83 -26.05
CA LEU A 179 -5.62 -2.39 -25.39
C LEU A 179 -6.56 -3.02 -26.44
N PRO A 180 -7.18 -4.17 -26.14
CA PRO A 180 -8.14 -4.80 -27.06
C PRO A 180 -9.47 -4.02 -27.10
N LEU A 181 -9.57 -3.08 -28.07
CA LEU A 181 -10.73 -2.54 -28.82
C LEU A 181 -12.06 -2.10 -28.16
N ASP A 182 -12.65 -1.09 -28.81
CA ASP A 182 -13.99 -0.46 -28.84
C ASP A 182 -14.65 0.06 -27.54
N PHE A 183 -14.44 1.36 -27.29
CA PHE A 183 -14.89 2.17 -26.15
C PHE A 183 -16.33 2.73 -26.27
N LEU A 184 -17.33 1.90 -26.60
CA LEU A 184 -18.72 2.36 -26.46
C LEU A 184 -19.16 2.21 -25.00
N ASP A 185 -19.48 3.33 -24.34
CA ASP A 185 -20.09 3.46 -23.01
C ASP A 185 -19.21 3.13 -21.77
N VAL A 186 -17.93 3.51 -21.79
CA VAL A 186 -17.07 3.44 -20.59
C VAL A 186 -17.47 4.50 -19.57
N TYR A 187 -17.83 4.04 -18.36
CA TYR A 187 -18.13 4.88 -17.21
C TYR A 187 -16.86 5.19 -16.39
N GLN A 188 -16.06 4.17 -16.08
CA GLN A 188 -14.79 4.30 -15.35
C GLN A 188 -13.81 3.21 -15.80
N SER A 189 -12.50 3.45 -15.68
CA SER A 189 -11.46 2.46 -16.01
C SER A 189 -10.28 2.50 -15.05
N TYR A 190 -9.68 1.36 -14.78
CA TYR A 190 -8.61 1.21 -13.78
C TYR A 190 -7.54 0.23 -14.24
N LEU A 191 -6.27 0.60 -14.09
CA LEU A 191 -5.14 -0.31 -14.24
C LEU A 191 -4.77 -0.89 -12.86
N THR A 192 -4.67 -2.22 -12.74
CA THR A 192 -4.43 -2.89 -11.47
C THR A 192 -3.66 -4.21 -11.66
N VAL A 193 -3.31 -4.85 -10.55
CA VAL A 193 -2.80 -6.23 -10.54
C VAL A 193 -3.94 -7.14 -10.07
N PHE A 194 -4.30 -8.12 -10.89
CA PHE A 194 -5.32 -9.12 -10.56
C PHE A 194 -4.70 -10.51 -10.54
N LYS A 195 -4.72 -11.18 -9.37
CA LYS A 195 -4.10 -12.51 -9.17
C LYS A 195 -2.65 -12.58 -9.70
N GLY A 196 -1.87 -11.51 -9.47
CA GLY A 196 -0.47 -11.41 -9.89
C GLY A 196 -0.23 -11.06 -11.37
N SER A 197 -1.28 -10.84 -12.17
CA SER A 197 -1.17 -10.45 -13.58
C SER A 197 -1.62 -9.00 -13.77
N LEU A 198 -1.07 -8.31 -14.78
CA LEU A 198 -1.55 -6.99 -15.17
C LEU A 198 -3.00 -7.09 -15.64
N ALA A 199 -3.85 -6.23 -15.10
CA ALA A 199 -5.27 -6.22 -15.41
C ALA A 199 -5.78 -4.80 -15.66
N TYR A 200 -6.73 -4.71 -16.58
CA TYR A 200 -7.43 -3.48 -16.92
C TYR A 200 -8.92 -3.68 -16.66
N ILE A 201 -9.44 -2.97 -15.67
CA ILE A 201 -10.84 -3.03 -15.25
C ILE A 201 -11.59 -1.91 -15.96
N ILE A 202 -12.63 -2.27 -16.70
CA ILE A 202 -13.51 -1.31 -17.37
C ILE A 202 -14.91 -1.46 -16.78
N ILE A 203 -15.49 -0.36 -16.33
CA ILE A 203 -16.86 -0.29 -15.88
C ILE A 203 -17.67 0.37 -17.00
N SER A 204 -18.70 -0.32 -17.48
CA SER A 204 -19.58 0.19 -18.54
C SER A 204 -21.03 0.13 -18.14
N ASN A 205 -21.83 1.08 -18.61
CA ASN A 205 -23.28 1.04 -18.42
C ASN A 205 -23.94 0.23 -19.55
N ARG A 206 -24.76 -0.77 -19.22
CA ARG A 206 -25.59 -1.43 -20.22
C ARG A 206 -26.88 -0.63 -20.40
N LEU A 207 -26.86 0.31 -21.36
CA LEU A 207 -27.95 1.27 -21.62
C LEU A 207 -29.36 0.65 -21.72
N ALA A 208 -29.48 -0.62 -22.14
CA ALA A 208 -30.76 -1.32 -22.28
C ALA A 208 -31.36 -1.88 -20.96
N THR A 209 -30.55 -2.11 -19.92
CA THR A 209 -31.00 -2.74 -18.66
C THR A 209 -30.70 -1.90 -17.41
N GLY A 210 -29.87 -0.85 -17.53
CA GLY A 210 -29.41 -0.05 -16.38
C GLY A 210 -28.45 -0.80 -15.44
N ILE A 211 -28.00 -2.00 -15.83
CA ILE A 211 -27.06 -2.82 -15.07
C ILE A 211 -25.64 -2.37 -15.42
N ILE A 212 -24.85 -2.09 -14.38
CA ILE A 212 -23.43 -1.75 -14.55
C ILE A 212 -22.64 -3.05 -14.70
N MET A 213 -21.78 -3.10 -15.72
CA MET A 213 -20.95 -4.27 -16.01
C MET A 213 -19.48 -3.93 -15.73
N CYS A 214 -18.82 -4.77 -14.94
CA CYS A 214 -17.38 -4.76 -14.77
C CYS A 214 -16.73 -5.76 -15.72
N HIS A 215 -15.90 -5.27 -16.61
CA HIS A 215 -15.07 -6.05 -17.52
C HIS A 215 -13.66 -6.13 -16.94
N ILE A 216 -13.25 -7.33 -16.59
CA ILE A 216 -11.94 -7.66 -16.06
C ILE A 216 -11.11 -8.16 -17.24
N TRP A 217 -10.25 -7.32 -17.78
CA TRP A 217 -9.24 -7.74 -18.75
C TRP A 217 -7.98 -8.13 -18.00
N VAL A 218 -7.44 -9.32 -18.29
CA VAL A 218 -6.19 -9.81 -17.69
C VAL A 218 -5.24 -10.22 -18.79
N MET A 219 -4.03 -9.66 -18.78
CA MET A 219 -2.95 -10.02 -19.68
C MET A 219 -2.32 -11.33 -19.22
N LYS A 220 -2.40 -12.37 -20.04
CA LYS A 220 -1.83 -13.69 -19.70
C LYS A 220 -0.33 -13.76 -19.94
N GLU A 221 0.17 -13.03 -20.94
CA GLU A 221 1.58 -12.98 -21.30
C GLU A 221 2.03 -11.52 -21.45
N TYR A 222 3.03 -11.12 -20.67
CA TYR A 222 3.42 -9.72 -20.56
C TYR A 222 3.99 -9.21 -21.90
N GLY A 223 3.42 -8.11 -22.40
CA GLY A 223 3.81 -7.51 -23.69
C GLY A 223 3.16 -8.15 -24.92
N VAL A 224 2.38 -9.23 -24.77
CA VAL A 224 1.66 -9.86 -25.88
C VAL A 224 0.20 -9.38 -25.86
N ALA A 225 -0.14 -8.44 -26.75
CA ALA A 225 -1.49 -7.85 -26.80
C ALA A 225 -2.61 -8.89 -27.06
N GLU A 226 -2.33 -9.95 -27.82
CA GLU A 226 -3.34 -10.99 -28.09
C GLU A 226 -3.62 -11.89 -26.86
N SER A 227 -2.80 -11.80 -25.81
CA SER A 227 -2.94 -12.61 -24.60
C SER A 227 -3.99 -12.06 -23.60
N TRP A 228 -4.59 -10.90 -23.90
CA TRP A 228 -5.62 -10.32 -23.05
C TRP A 228 -6.90 -11.18 -23.08
N THR A 229 -7.33 -11.63 -21.90
CA THR A 229 -8.61 -12.34 -21.72
C THR A 229 -9.60 -11.46 -20.96
N ARG A 230 -10.86 -11.45 -21.39
CA ARG A 230 -11.93 -10.68 -20.75
C ARG A 230 -12.88 -11.56 -19.95
N LYS A 231 -13.27 -11.10 -18.78
CA LYS A 231 -14.41 -11.61 -18.01
C LYS A 231 -15.37 -10.48 -17.65
N CYS A 232 -16.68 -10.74 -17.68
CA CYS A 232 -17.70 -9.75 -17.36
C CYS A 232 -18.45 -10.14 -16.08
N VAL A 233 -18.60 -9.19 -15.16
CA VAL A 233 -19.27 -9.35 -13.86
C VAL A 233 -20.32 -8.24 -13.73
N PRO A 234 -21.62 -8.57 -13.57
CA PRO A 234 -22.63 -7.57 -13.27
C PRO A 234 -22.43 -7.04 -11.85
N ILE A 235 -22.59 -5.73 -11.67
CA ILE A 235 -22.52 -5.06 -10.37
C ILE A 235 -23.74 -4.18 -10.21
N ASP A 236 -24.48 -4.41 -9.13
CA ASP A 236 -25.60 -3.55 -8.75
C ASP A 236 -25.09 -2.36 -7.91
N TRP A 237 -25.65 -1.17 -8.17
CA TRP A 237 -25.41 0.05 -7.39
C TRP A 237 -23.93 0.46 -7.28
N PHE A 238 -23.15 0.22 -8.32
CA PHE A 238 -21.72 0.58 -8.38
C PHE A 238 -21.50 2.09 -8.26
N HIS A 239 -20.53 2.48 -7.43
CA HIS A 239 -20.03 3.85 -7.33
C HIS A 239 -18.55 3.98 -7.75
N HIS A 240 -17.68 3.23 -7.08
CA HIS A 240 -16.22 3.31 -7.26
C HIS A 240 -15.57 1.95 -7.11
N PHE A 241 -14.47 1.74 -7.84
CA PHE A 241 -13.62 0.57 -7.70
C PHE A 241 -12.35 0.93 -6.93
N HIS A 242 -11.97 0.07 -5.97
CA HIS A 242 -10.87 0.34 -5.03
C HIS A 242 -9.69 -0.62 -5.17
N GLY A 243 -9.76 -1.59 -6.09
CA GLY A 243 -8.68 -2.54 -6.35
C GLY A 243 -9.10 -4.00 -6.19
N CYS A 244 -8.09 -4.87 -6.11
CA CYS A 244 -8.27 -6.32 -6.06
C CYS A 244 -7.50 -6.89 -4.87
N THR A 245 -8.05 -7.95 -4.26
CA THR A 245 -7.30 -8.76 -3.29
C THR A 245 -6.32 -9.69 -3.99
N ASP A 246 -5.34 -10.22 -3.27
CA ASP A 246 -4.41 -11.23 -3.83
C ASP A 246 -5.12 -12.49 -4.33
N ASN A 247 -6.26 -12.81 -3.72
CA ASN A 247 -7.11 -13.93 -4.13
C ASN A 247 -8.00 -13.58 -5.33
N GLY A 248 -7.94 -12.33 -5.81
CA GLY A 248 -8.69 -11.82 -6.94
C GLY A 248 -10.15 -11.50 -6.65
N GLU A 249 -10.48 -11.14 -5.41
CA GLU A 249 -11.77 -10.51 -5.10
C GLU A 249 -11.68 -9.03 -5.46
N LEU A 250 -12.76 -8.49 -6.03
CA LEU A 250 -12.87 -7.08 -6.38
C LEU A 250 -13.37 -6.29 -5.17
N LEU A 251 -12.72 -5.18 -4.86
CA LEU A 251 -13.13 -4.26 -3.79
C LEU A 251 -13.90 -3.10 -4.40
N ILE A 252 -15.17 -2.98 -4.05
CA ILE A 252 -16.13 -2.11 -4.75
C ILE A 252 -16.97 -1.34 -3.75
N MET A 253 -17.13 -0.04 -3.99
CA MET A 253 -18.10 0.78 -3.29
C MET A 253 -19.45 0.67 -3.97
N ILE A 254 -20.46 0.30 -3.18
CA ILE A 254 -21.86 0.35 -3.56
C ILE A 254 -22.63 1.29 -2.63
N PHE A 255 -23.89 1.56 -2.94
CA PHE A 255 -24.75 2.44 -2.12
C PHE A 255 -24.79 2.04 -0.62
N MET A 256 -24.66 0.74 -0.32
CA MET A 256 -24.71 0.21 1.04
C MET A 256 -23.34 0.19 1.77
N GLY A 257 -22.26 0.63 1.11
CA GLY A 257 -20.90 0.65 1.64
C GLY A 257 -19.87 -0.13 0.82
N LEU A 258 -18.72 -0.45 1.42
CA LEU A 258 -17.64 -1.20 0.77
C LEU A 258 -17.91 -2.70 0.82
N ILE A 259 -17.82 -3.36 -0.33
CA ILE A 259 -17.95 -4.81 -0.46
C ILE A 259 -16.71 -5.42 -1.12
N SER A 260 -16.52 -6.71 -0.86
CA SER A 260 -15.65 -7.59 -1.66
C SER A 260 -16.53 -8.52 -2.49
N ILE A 261 -16.22 -8.68 -3.78
CA ILE A 261 -16.93 -9.58 -4.69
C ILE A 261 -15.95 -10.57 -5.30
N ASP A 262 -16.24 -11.85 -5.20
CA ASP A 262 -15.52 -12.88 -5.96
C ASP A 262 -16.08 -12.93 -7.40
N PRO A 263 -15.28 -12.60 -8.43
CA PRO A 263 -15.76 -12.59 -9.81
C PRO A 263 -16.06 -14.01 -10.36
N GLU A 264 -15.63 -15.08 -9.70
CA GLU A 264 -15.89 -16.47 -10.12
C GLU A 264 -17.29 -16.95 -9.74
N ASN A 265 -17.71 -16.74 -8.50
CA ASN A 265 -18.97 -17.23 -7.97
C ASN A 265 -19.97 -16.12 -7.61
N LEU A 266 -19.59 -14.85 -7.79
CA LEU A 266 -20.37 -13.66 -7.47
C LEU A 266 -20.76 -13.53 -6.00
N PHE A 267 -20.09 -14.28 -5.11
CA PHE A 267 -20.28 -14.14 -3.67
C PHE A 267 -19.81 -12.76 -3.24
N GLN A 268 -20.67 -12.06 -2.50
CA GLN A 268 -20.40 -10.74 -1.98
C GLN A 268 -20.25 -10.80 -0.47
N ASN A 269 -19.27 -10.08 0.05
CA ASN A 269 -19.08 -9.90 1.48
C ASN A 269 -18.99 -8.43 1.82
N SER A 270 -19.85 -7.98 2.74
CA SER A 270 -19.85 -6.61 3.25
C SER A 270 -18.64 -6.40 4.15
N LEU A 271 -17.82 -5.40 3.81
CA LEU A 271 -16.61 -5.07 4.57
C LEU A 271 -16.86 -3.89 5.50
N ILE A 272 -17.50 -2.84 5.00
CA ILE A 272 -17.79 -1.63 5.75
C ILE A 272 -19.18 -1.14 5.34
N THR A 273 -20.06 -0.93 6.32
CA THR A 273 -21.44 -0.47 6.10
C THR A 273 -21.62 1.05 6.27
N GLU A 274 -20.51 1.78 6.46
CA GLU A 274 -20.51 3.24 6.55
C GLU A 274 -20.73 3.83 5.14
N SER A 275 -21.75 4.66 4.97
CA SER A 275 -22.10 5.28 3.67
C SER A 275 -21.20 6.46 3.29
N ASN A 276 -20.38 6.95 4.22
CA ASN A 276 -19.62 8.20 4.08
C ASN A 276 -18.14 7.96 3.76
N ILE A 277 -17.82 6.85 3.09
CA ILE A 277 -16.45 6.53 2.66
C ILE A 277 -16.11 7.39 1.44
N ARG A 278 -15.03 8.18 1.55
CA ARG A 278 -14.54 9.03 0.45
C ARG A 278 -13.53 8.31 -0.43
N TRP A 279 -12.61 7.59 0.21
CA TRP A 279 -11.59 6.82 -0.46
C TRP A 279 -11.36 5.51 0.29
N ALA A 280 -11.06 4.45 -0.46
CA ALA A 280 -10.54 3.21 0.09
C ALA A 280 -9.42 2.68 -0.81
N GLY A 281 -8.45 2.02 -0.20
CA GLY A 281 -7.34 1.37 -0.88
C GLY A 281 -6.94 0.11 -0.14
N TYR A 282 -6.36 -0.83 -0.88
CA TYR A 282 -5.95 -2.12 -0.35
C TYR A 282 -4.47 -2.39 -0.63
N ALA A 283 -3.78 -2.89 0.39
CA ALA A 283 -2.38 -3.27 0.34
C ALA A 283 -2.25 -4.74 0.72
N ALA A 284 -2.04 -5.59 -0.28
CA ALA A 284 -1.88 -7.03 -0.13
C ALA A 284 -0.49 -7.39 0.43
N ASN A 285 0.55 -6.73 -0.09
CA ASN A 285 1.96 -7.00 0.21
C ASN A 285 2.53 -5.95 1.15
N SER A 286 2.17 -6.04 2.41
CA SER A 286 2.73 -5.22 3.48
C SER A 286 3.82 -5.97 4.24
N ILE A 287 4.94 -5.32 4.49
CA ILE A 287 6.01 -5.84 5.35
C ILE A 287 6.02 -5.02 6.65
N GLU A 288 5.89 -5.68 7.79
CA GLU A 288 6.06 -5.00 9.08
C GLU A 288 7.49 -4.44 9.16
N SER A 289 7.62 -3.14 9.44
CA SER A 289 8.90 -2.46 9.37
C SER A 289 9.12 -1.44 10.49
N LEU A 290 10.35 -1.38 11.00
CA LEU A 290 10.82 -0.34 11.92
C LEU A 290 11.30 0.94 11.21
N VAL A 291 11.26 0.98 9.88
CA VAL A 291 11.73 2.11 9.06
C VAL A 291 11.03 3.40 9.47
N LEU A 292 11.84 4.42 9.71
CA LEU A 292 11.39 5.76 10.07
C LEU A 292 11.10 6.57 8.80
N LEU A 293 10.03 7.37 8.84
CA LEU A 293 9.58 8.18 7.70
C LEU A 293 10.40 9.46 7.49
N ASP A 294 11.29 9.77 8.44
CA ASP A 294 12.05 11.03 8.46
C ASP A 294 13.34 11.00 7.63
N GLY A 295 13.56 9.94 6.84
CA GLY A 295 14.65 9.90 5.87
C GLY A 295 16.03 9.66 6.49
N VAL A 296 16.12 9.03 7.66
CA VAL A 296 17.38 8.40 8.10
C VAL A 296 17.57 7.09 7.32
N ASN A 297 17.59 7.20 5.99
CA ASN A 297 18.05 6.14 5.11
C ASN A 297 19.58 6.18 5.10
N LEU A 298 20.18 5.18 5.73
CA LEU A 298 21.27 4.36 5.19
C LEU A 298 22.18 5.04 4.15
N SER A 299 22.79 6.17 4.51
CA SER A 299 24.04 6.63 3.90
C SER A 299 25.19 6.14 4.75
N SER A 300 25.48 4.85 4.66
CA SER A 300 26.83 4.35 4.86
C SER A 300 27.28 3.76 3.54
N GLU A 301 27.70 4.65 2.63
CA GLU A 301 28.70 4.30 1.64
C GLU A 301 29.87 3.68 2.40
N TYR A 302 30.07 2.37 2.23
CA TYR A 302 31.41 1.81 2.40
C TYR A 302 32.22 2.37 1.22
N LYS A 303 32.95 3.46 1.49
CA LYS A 303 34.15 3.80 0.76
C LYS A 303 35.30 3.13 1.48
N ASP A 304 35.76 2.03 0.91
CA ASP A 304 37.20 1.69 0.87
C ASP A 304 37.62 1.76 -0.60
#